data_AF-A0AAZ3QG03-F1
#
_entry.id   AF-A0AAZ3QG03-F1
#
_cell.length_a   1.000
_cell.length_b   1.000
_cell.length_c   1.000
_cell.angle_alpha   90.00
_cell.angle_beta   90.00
_cell.angle_gamma   90.00
#
_symmetry.space_group_name_H-M   'P 1'
#
loop_
_entity.id
_entity.type
_entity.pdbx_description
1 polymer ?
#
loop_
_entity_poly.entity_id
_entity_poly.type
_entity_poly.pdbx_seq_one_letter_code
_entity_poly.pdbx_strand_id
1 'polypeptide(L)'
;MSAAMKVPKNTVASIILKWKKFGTTKTLPRAGHLAKLSNRGRKALVREGNKNPMALTGLQSSSVEMGDPSRRTTISAALHQSGLYGSGQTKATPQ
;
A
#
# COMPACT_ATOMS: atom_id res chain seq x y z
N MET A 1 -30.48 -18.54 22.62
CA MET A 1 -29.25 -17.72 22.73
C MET A 1 -29.46 -16.23 22.48
N SER A 2 -30.21 -15.80 21.45
CA SER A 2 -30.43 -14.36 21.20
C SER A 2 -31.35 -13.64 22.19
N ALA A 3 -32.19 -14.34 22.97
CA ALA A 3 -33.11 -13.69 23.91
C ALA A 3 -32.42 -13.19 25.20
N ALA A 4 -31.28 -13.79 25.58
CA ALA A 4 -30.53 -13.41 26.77
C ALA A 4 -29.66 -12.17 26.57
N MET A 5 -29.32 -11.86 25.31
CA MET A 5 -28.50 -10.71 24.92
C MET A 5 -29.39 -9.77 24.12
N LYS A 6 -29.47 -8.48 24.48
CA LYS A 6 -30.24 -7.47 23.71
C LYS A 6 -29.55 -7.12 22.37
N VAL A 7 -29.23 -8.15 21.58
CA VAL A 7 -28.46 -8.07 20.35
C VAL A 7 -29.26 -8.76 19.25
N PRO A 8 -29.41 -8.13 18.07
CA PRO A 8 -30.08 -8.75 16.93
C PRO A 8 -29.48 -10.11 16.53
N LYS A 9 -30.34 -11.04 16.09
CA LYS A 9 -29.94 -12.41 15.70
C LYS A 9 -28.87 -12.44 14.60
N ASN A 10 -28.94 -11.53 13.63
CA ASN A 10 -27.96 -11.39 12.55
C ASN A 10 -26.57 -11.01 13.05
N THR A 11 -26.48 -10.17 14.08
CA THR A 11 -25.22 -9.79 14.72
C THR A 11 -24.60 -10.99 15.43
N VAL A 12 -25.40 -11.77 16.18
CA VAL A 12 -24.93 -13.00 16.84
C VAL A 12 -24.39 -14.00 15.81
N ALA A 13 -25.13 -14.24 14.72
CA ALA A 13 -24.69 -15.12 13.64
C ALA A 13 -23.37 -14.64 13.00
N SER A 14 -23.25 -13.33 12.76
CA SER A 14 -22.05 -12.72 12.18
C SER A 14 -20.83 -12.83 13.09
N ILE A 15 -21.01 -12.70 14.41
CA ILE A 15 -19.94 -12.88 15.40
C ILE A 15 -19.48 -14.33 15.43
N ILE A 16 -20.40 -15.30 15.42
CA ILE A 16 -20.07 -16.73 15.41
C ILE A 16 -19.29 -17.09 14.13
N LEU A 17 -19.74 -16.64 12.96
CA LEU A 17 -19.05 -16.88 11.70
C LEU A 17 -17.62 -16.31 11.71
N LYS A 18 -17.47 -15.09 12.22
CA LYS A 18 -16.15 -14.44 12.36
C LYS A 18 -15.24 -15.20 13.33
N TRP A 19 -15.77 -15.63 14.48
CA TRP A 19 -15.01 -16.40 15.45
C TRP A 19 -14.54 -17.74 14.88
N LYS A 20 -15.42 -18.45 14.14
CA LYS A 20 -15.03 -19.69 13.44
C LYS A 20 -13.90 -19.47 12.41
N LYS A 21 -13.87 -18.31 11.74
CA LYS A 21 -12.89 -17.99 10.70
C LYS A 21 -11.55 -17.49 11.23
N PHE A 22 -11.58 -16.64 12.26
CA PHE A 22 -10.41 -15.89 12.72
C PHE A 22 -10.04 -16.15 14.19
N GLY A 23 -10.81 -16.95 14.92
CA GLY A 23 -10.60 -17.23 16.35
C GLY A 23 -10.82 -16.02 17.26
N THR A 24 -11.37 -14.91 16.76
CA THR A 24 -11.49 -13.65 17.50
C THR A 24 -12.90 -13.05 17.44
N THR A 25 -13.33 -12.47 18.57
CA THR A 25 -14.54 -11.66 18.68
C THR A 25 -14.24 -10.15 18.59
N LYS A 26 -12.96 -9.75 18.56
CA LYS A 26 -12.56 -8.35 18.41
C LYS A 26 -12.99 -7.82 17.04
N THR A 27 -13.32 -6.53 16.98
CA THR A 27 -13.59 -5.85 15.72
C THR A 27 -12.33 -5.84 14.87
N LEU A 28 -12.38 -6.49 13.71
CA LEU A 28 -11.28 -6.48 12.76
C LEU A 28 -11.21 -5.11 12.08
N PRO A 29 -10.00 -4.62 11.74
CA PRO A 29 -9.88 -3.45 10.89
C PRO A 29 -10.63 -3.71 9.59
N ARG A 30 -11.34 -2.69 9.12
CA ARG A 30 -12.06 -2.77 7.84
C ARG A 30 -11.03 -3.10 6.76
N ALA A 31 -11.32 -4.10 5.93
CA ALA A 31 -10.52 -4.34 4.75
C ALA A 31 -10.46 -3.04 3.94
N GLY A 32 -9.25 -2.51 3.78
CA GLY A 32 -9.01 -1.26 3.06
C GLY A 32 -9.10 -1.44 1.55
N HIS A 33 -8.93 -0.34 0.83
CA HIS A 33 -8.85 -0.32 -0.63
C HIS A 33 -7.59 -1.08 -1.10
N LEU A 34 -7.71 -1.94 -2.12
CA LEU A 34 -6.55 -2.59 -2.75
C LEU A 34 -5.64 -1.52 -3.38
N ALA A 35 -4.35 -1.53 -3.04
CA ALA A 35 -3.42 -0.60 -3.66
C ALA A 35 -3.35 -0.83 -5.18
N LYS A 36 -3.34 0.27 -5.95
CA LYS A 36 -3.23 0.21 -7.42
C LYS A 36 -1.91 -0.41 -7.90
N LEU A 37 -0.87 -0.36 -7.06
CA LEU A 37 0.43 -1.00 -7.27
C LEU A 37 0.51 -2.27 -6.42
N SER A 38 1.04 -3.34 -7.00
CA SER A 38 1.44 -4.52 -6.24
C SER A 38 2.56 -4.16 -5.25
N ASN A 39 2.65 -4.89 -4.14
CA ASN A 39 3.76 -4.74 -3.19
C ASN A 39 5.12 -4.99 -3.87
N ARG A 40 5.15 -5.88 -4.88
CA ARG A 40 6.35 -6.13 -5.71
C ARG A 40 6.68 -4.92 -6.57
N GLY A 41 5.70 -4.35 -7.27
CA GLY A 41 5.86 -3.14 -8.09
C GLY A 41 6.34 -1.95 -7.25
N ARG A 42 5.76 -1.74 -6.06
CA ARG A 42 6.19 -0.72 -5.12
C ARG A 42 7.65 -0.88 -4.70
N LYS A 43 8.09 -2.10 -4.32
CA LYS A 43 9.48 -2.36 -3.95
C LYS A 43 10.45 -2.10 -5.10
N ALA A 44 10.07 -2.47 -6.31
CA ALA A 44 10.92 -2.27 -7.47
C ALA A 44 11.01 -0.80 -7.88
N LEU A 45 9.91 -0.02 -7.79
CA LEU A 45 9.94 1.43 -7.96
C LEU A 45 10.86 2.10 -6.92
N VAL A 46 10.84 1.65 -5.66
CA VAL A 46 11.76 2.16 -4.63
C VAL A 46 13.22 1.86 -4.98
N ARG A 47 13.52 0.64 -5.45
CA ARG A 47 14.89 0.29 -5.88
C ARG A 47 15.35 1.12 -7.07
N GLU A 48 14.48 1.32 -8.05
CA GLU A 48 14.82 2.06 -9.26
C GLU A 48 14.91 3.57 -8.98
N GLY A 49 14.03 4.10 -8.12
CA GLY A 49 14.10 5.49 -7.64
C GLY A 49 15.34 5.77 -6.81
N ASN A 50 15.88 4.78 -6.09
CA ASN A 50 17.15 4.93 -5.39
C ASN A 50 18.36 4.95 -6.37
N LYS A 51 18.30 4.18 -7.47
CA LYS A 51 19.35 4.19 -8.50
C LYS A 51 19.33 5.45 -9.36
N ASN A 52 18.14 5.96 -9.65
CA ASN A 52 17.94 7.15 -10.47
C ASN A 52 16.85 8.03 -9.85
N PRO A 53 17.22 8.94 -8.93
CA PRO A 53 16.26 9.73 -8.15
C PRO A 53 15.47 10.75 -8.98
N MET A 54 15.84 11.02 -10.24
CA MET A 54 15.28 12.14 -11.02
C MET A 54 14.43 11.75 -12.23
N ALA A 55 14.45 10.49 -12.68
CA ALA A 55 13.76 10.10 -13.92
C ALA A 55 12.39 9.44 -13.68
N LEU A 56 11.36 10.25 -13.40
CA LEU A 56 9.96 9.81 -13.34
C LEU A 56 9.49 9.12 -14.64
N THR A 57 10.01 9.54 -15.79
CA THR A 57 9.74 8.93 -17.09
C THR A 57 10.39 7.54 -17.23
N GLY A 58 11.61 7.37 -16.72
CA GLY A 58 12.31 6.07 -16.73
C GLY A 58 11.64 5.05 -15.81
N LEU A 59 11.17 5.51 -14.64
CA LEU A 59 10.37 4.71 -13.70
C LEU A 59 9.04 4.26 -14.31
N GLN A 60 8.39 5.09 -15.12
CA GLN A 60 7.16 4.72 -15.80
C GLN A 60 7.39 3.59 -16.81
N SER A 61 8.46 3.67 -17.61
CA SER A 61 8.85 2.60 -18.54
C SER A 61 9.20 1.30 -17.79
N SER A 62 9.96 1.38 -16.70
CA SER A 62 10.29 0.23 -15.85
C SER A 62 9.04 -0.42 -15.21
N SER A 63 8.06 0.40 -14.82
CA SER A 63 6.78 -0.10 -14.28
C SER A 63 6.00 -0.90 -15.32
N VAL A 64 6.00 -0.45 -16.59
CA VAL A 64 5.37 -1.16 -17.70
C VAL A 64 6.09 -2.48 -17.98
N GLU A 65 7.42 -2.49 -17.99
CA GLU A 65 8.23 -3.71 -18.17
C GLU A 65 7.98 -4.76 -17.07
N MET A 66 7.76 -4.32 -15.84
CA MET A 66 7.42 -5.20 -14.71
C MET A 66 5.98 -5.71 -14.71
N GLY A 67 5.18 -5.35 -15.72
CA GLY A 67 3.78 -5.79 -15.84
C GLY A 67 2.82 -5.08 -14.89
N ASP A 68 3.22 -3.96 -14.30
CA ASP A 68 2.38 -3.11 -13.44
C ASP A 68 2.36 -1.68 -14.02
N PRO A 69 1.61 -1.45 -15.12
CA PRO A 69 1.55 -0.15 -15.77
C PRO A 69 0.83 0.86 -14.87
N SER A 70 1.62 1.62 -14.11
CA SER A 70 1.12 2.62 -13.17
C SER A 70 1.21 4.04 -13.74
N ARG A 71 0.18 4.87 -13.47
CA ARG A 71 0.17 6.29 -13.85
C ARG A 71 1.26 7.05 -13.09
N ARG A 72 1.80 8.11 -13.70
CA ARG A 72 2.83 9.00 -13.08
C ARG A 72 2.43 9.45 -11.67
N THR A 73 1.17 9.83 -11.45
CA THR A 73 0.68 10.26 -10.13
C THR A 73 0.77 9.16 -9.08
N THR A 74 0.52 7.91 -9.45
CA THR A 74 0.66 6.74 -8.57
C THR A 74 2.13 6.50 -8.22
N ILE A 75 3.03 6.64 -9.19
CA ILE A 75 4.48 6.49 -8.99
C ILE A 75 5.01 7.61 -8.08
N SER A 76 4.66 8.87 -8.34
CA SER A 76 5.03 10.00 -7.48
C SER A 76 4.53 9.84 -6.04
N ALA A 77 3.28 9.39 -5.86
CA ALA A 77 2.73 9.15 -4.53
C ALA A 77 3.49 8.03 -3.78
N ALA A 78 3.87 6.95 -4.46
CA ALA A 78 4.66 5.88 -3.88
C ALA A 78 6.08 6.34 -3.49
N LEU A 79 6.71 7.21 -4.28
CA LEU A 79 8.01 7.81 -3.97
C LEU A 79 7.92 8.76 -2.77
N HIS A 80 6.89 9.60 -2.71
CA HIS A 80 6.65 10.48 -1.57
C HIS A 80 6.42 9.68 -0.28
N GLN A 81 5.62 8.62 -0.33
CA GLN A 81 5.40 7.72 0.81
C GLN A 81 6.66 6.96 1.25
N SER A 82 7.63 6.76 0.35
CA SER A 82 8.90 6.10 0.65
C SER A 82 10.02 7.09 1.00
N GLY A 83 9.75 8.40 1.05
CA GLY A 83 10.75 9.42 1.38
C GLY A 83 11.79 9.67 0.30
N LEU A 84 11.56 9.17 -0.92
CA LEU A 84 12.48 9.32 -2.06
C LEU A 84 12.20 10.58 -2.89
N TYR A 85 11.19 11.35 -2.52
CA TYR A 85 10.85 12.61 -3.17
C TYR A 85 11.51 13.76 -2.41
N GLY A 86 12.63 14.29 -2.93
CA GLY A 86 13.30 15.46 -2.35
C GLY A 86 14.79 15.31 -1.99
N SER A 87 15.49 14.23 -2.35
CA SER A 87 16.95 14.15 -2.17
C SER A 87 17.69 14.99 -3.23
N GLY A 88 17.53 16.31 -3.15
CA GLY A 88 18.38 17.29 -3.80
C GLY A 88 19.18 18.06 -2.74
N GLN A 89 20.49 18.20 -2.98
CA GLN A 89 21.50 19.06 -2.32
C GLN A 89 22.32 18.38 -1.20
N THR A 90 23.67 18.40 -1.19
CA THR A 90 24.58 19.56 -1.38
C THR A 90 25.75 19.31 -2.34
N LYS A 91 26.02 20.27 -3.24
CA LYS A 91 27.27 20.35 -4.03
C LYS A 91 28.46 20.58 -3.10
N ALA A 92 29.52 19.77 -3.23
CA ALA A 92 30.85 20.10 -2.72
C ALA A 92 31.69 20.66 -3.88
N THR A 93 32.10 21.92 -3.77
CA THR A 93 33.11 22.57 -4.61
C THR A 93 34.47 22.37 -3.94
N PRO A 94 35.51 21.81 -4.61
CA PRO A 94 36.88 21.99 -4.17
C PRO A 94 37.59 23.07 -5.00
N GLN A 95 38.43 23.85 -4.29
CA GLN A 95 39.40 24.80 -4.84
C GLN A 95 40.58 24.08 -5.49
#